data_AF-X0VQI7-F1
#
_entry.id   AF-X0VQI7-F1
#
_cell.length_a   1.000
_cell.length_b   1.000
_cell.length_c   1.000
_cell.angle_alpha   90.00
_cell.angle_beta   90.00
_cell.angle_gamma   90.00
#
_symmetry.space_group_name_H-M   'P 1'
#
loop_
_entity.id
_entity.type
_entity.pdbx_description
1 polymer ?
#
loop_
_entity_poly.entity_id
_entity_poly.type
_entity_poly.pdbx_seq_one_letter_code
_entity_poly.pdbx_strand_id
1 'polypeptide(L)'
;NKYLITKICGFLGIEGTFVDASTLDVKGSGTDLLVNICDALDADVYLSGSGGSQVYLDSSRFEEKGIDVDFQGFQNPIYPQQFGEFIPNLSVIDFLLNCGAEQ
;
A
#
# COMPACT_ATOMS: atom_id res chain seq x y z
N ASN A 1 10.60 -4.59 -8.97
CA ASN A 1 9.24 -4.42 -8.43
C ASN A 1 8.67 -3.04 -8.78
N LYS A 2 9.32 -1.92 -8.41
CA LYS A 2 8.86 -0.54 -8.71
C LYS A 2 8.29 -0.30 -10.12
N TYR A 3 8.98 -0.71 -11.18
CA TYR A 3 8.49 -0.53 -12.55
C TYR A 3 7.10 -1.13 -12.80
N LEU A 4 6.84 -2.33 -12.29
CA LEU A 4 5.55 -2.99 -12.47
C LEU A 4 4.45 -2.25 -11.70
N ILE A 5 4.73 -1.86 -10.45
CA ILE A 5 3.79 -1.10 -9.60
C ILE A 5 3.42 0.22 -10.28
N THR A 6 4.40 1.01 -10.71
CA THR A 6 4.12 2.33 -11.32
C THR A 6 3.38 2.20 -12.64
N LYS A 7 3.64 1.14 -13.43
CA LYS A 7 2.86 0.87 -14.66
C LYS A 7 1.43 0.47 -14.35
N ILE A 8 1.20 -0.40 -13.36
CA ILE A 8 -0.16 -0.79 -12.95
C ILE A 8 -0.94 0.42 -12.44
N CYS A 9 -0.34 1.27 -11.59
CA CYS A 9 -0.96 2.52 -11.15
C CYS A 9 -1.33 3.41 -12.34
N GLY A 10 -0.44 3.54 -13.32
CA GLY A 10 -0.72 4.28 -14.55
C GLY A 10 -1.88 3.70 -15.38
N PHE A 11 -1.99 2.37 -15.48
CA PHE A 11 -3.14 1.72 -16.13
C PHE A 11 -4.44 1.98 -15.38
N LEU A 12 -4.42 1.97 -14.05
CA LEU A 12 -5.59 2.18 -13.21
C LEU A 12 -5.93 3.67 -12.96
N GLY A 13 -5.16 4.60 -13.54
CA GLY A 13 -5.33 6.04 -13.27
C GLY A 13 -5.04 6.44 -11.82
N ILE A 14 -4.26 5.65 -11.08
CA ILE A 14 -3.84 5.97 -9.72
C ILE A 14 -2.65 6.92 -9.78
N GLU A 15 -2.86 8.13 -9.27
CA GLU A 15 -1.85 9.18 -9.20
C GLU A 15 -1.14 9.17 -7.84
N GLY A 16 0.14 9.54 -7.83
CA GLY A 16 0.93 9.62 -6.61
C GLY A 16 2.42 9.77 -6.86
N THR A 17 3.14 10.21 -5.83
CA THR A 17 4.60 10.35 -5.86
C THR A 17 5.26 9.08 -5.35
N PHE A 18 6.20 8.52 -6.11
CA PHE A 18 6.96 7.34 -5.72
C PHE A 18 8.37 7.71 -5.27
N VAL A 19 8.60 7.63 -3.96
CA VAL A 19 9.92 7.87 -3.35
C VAL A 19 10.59 6.56 -3.01
N ASP A 20 11.89 6.43 -3.30
CA ASP A 20 12.66 5.25 -2.89
C ASP A 20 13.18 5.46 -1.48
N ALA A 21 12.85 4.56 -0.54
CA ALA A 21 13.30 4.70 0.85
C ALA A 21 14.83 4.80 0.98
N SER A 22 15.58 4.18 0.06
CA SER A 22 17.05 4.26 0.02
C SER A 22 17.60 5.66 -0.29
N THR A 23 16.77 6.60 -0.76
CA THR A 23 17.19 7.99 -1.01
C THR A 23 16.97 8.91 0.19
N LEU A 24 16.33 8.45 1.26
CA LEU A 24 15.91 9.28 2.40
C LEU A 24 16.95 9.40 3.54
N ASP A 25 18.12 8.75 3.44
CA ASP A 25 19.15 8.68 4.52
C ASP A 25 18.58 8.39 5.94
N VAL A 26 17.51 7.59 5.98
CA VAL A 26 16.85 7.17 7.23
C VAL A 26 17.44 5.87 7.73
N LYS A 27 17.45 5.70 9.06
CA LYS A 27 17.97 4.50 9.74
C LYS A 27 16.92 3.93 10.68
N GLY A 28 17.11 2.68 11.09
CA GLY A 28 16.21 1.98 12.02
C GLY A 28 15.81 0.61 11.50
N SER A 29 14.89 -0.03 12.20
CA SER A 29 14.31 -1.33 11.82
C SER A 29 12.86 -1.44 12.30
N GLY A 30 12.07 -2.27 11.64
CA GLY A 30 10.65 -2.45 11.98
C GLY A 30 9.88 -1.13 12.00
N THR A 31 9.10 -0.90 13.05
CA THR A 31 8.31 0.33 13.27
C THR A 31 9.17 1.60 13.21
N ASP A 32 10.38 1.60 13.77
CA ASP A 32 11.26 2.78 13.78
C ASP A 32 11.60 3.26 12.38
N LEU A 33 11.89 2.31 11.49
CA LEU A 33 12.20 2.65 10.11
C LEU A 33 10.99 3.29 9.42
N LEU A 34 9.79 2.78 9.67
CA LEU A 34 8.56 3.30 9.09
C LEU A 34 8.25 4.72 9.59
N VAL A 35 8.36 4.95 10.91
CA VAL A 35 8.19 6.27 11.51
C VAL A 35 9.20 7.27 10.93
N ASN A 36 10.48 6.90 10.85
CA ASN A 36 11.51 7.78 10.31
C ASN A 36 11.32 8.09 8.82
N ILE A 37 10.81 7.15 8.03
CA ILE A 37 10.43 7.41 6.62
C ILE A 37 9.30 8.42 6.55
N CYS A 38 8.26 8.26 7.38
CA CYS A 38 7.10 9.16 7.39
C CYS A 38 7.49 10.57 7.85
N ASP A 39 8.29 10.67 8.91
CA ASP A 39 8.85 11.92 9.44
C ASP A 39 9.72 12.64 8.40
N ALA A 40 10.58 11.92 7.67
CA ALA A 40 11.41 12.49 6.60
C ALA A 40 10.62 12.97 5.36
N LEU A 41 9.35 12.56 5.24
CA LEU A 41 8.44 12.93 4.17
C LEU A 41 7.33 13.88 4.62
N ASP A 42 7.38 14.37 5.87
CA ASP A 42 6.36 15.20 6.49
C ASP A 42 4.94 14.59 6.36
N ALA A 43 4.83 13.27 6.54
CA ALA A 43 3.56 12.56 6.35
C ALA A 43 2.61 12.76 7.54
N ASP A 44 1.33 13.05 7.27
CA ASP A 44 0.30 13.13 8.30
C ASP A 44 -0.26 11.76 8.71
N VAL A 45 -0.26 10.80 7.79
CA VAL A 45 -0.88 9.47 7.96
C VAL A 45 -0.02 8.37 7.37
N TYR A 46 0.17 7.29 8.13
CA TYR A 46 0.71 6.01 7.66
C TYR A 46 -0.42 5.01 7.42
N LEU A 47 -0.62 4.62 6.16
CA LEU A 47 -1.60 3.60 5.78
C LEU A 47 -0.97 2.20 5.82
N SER A 48 -1.45 1.35 6.74
CA SER A 48 -0.98 -0.02 6.94
C SER A 48 -1.99 -1.06 6.45
N GLY A 49 -1.51 -2.21 5.98
CA GLY A 49 -2.33 -3.41 5.81
C GLY A 49 -2.98 -3.86 7.12
N SER A 50 -4.22 -4.36 7.05
CA SER A 50 -4.88 -5.06 8.16
C SER A 50 -4.28 -6.45 8.41
N GLY A 51 -4.46 -7.02 9.60
CA GLY A 51 -3.94 -8.33 9.99
C GLY A 51 -2.64 -8.24 10.78
N GLY A 52 -1.58 -8.94 10.33
CA GLY A 52 -0.33 -9.07 11.09
C GLY A 52 0.28 -7.73 11.53
N SER A 53 0.12 -6.69 10.71
CA SER A 53 0.60 -5.33 11.03
C SER A 53 -0.01 -4.74 12.28
N GLN A 54 -1.27 -5.04 12.61
CA GLN A 54 -1.88 -4.58 13.85
C GLN A 54 -1.21 -5.18 15.10
N VAL A 55 -0.46 -6.27 14.95
CA VAL A 55 0.20 -6.97 16.06
C VAL A 55 1.66 -6.53 16.23
N TYR A 56 2.39 -6.29 15.13
CA TYR A 56 3.82 -5.93 15.21
C TYR A 56 4.10 -4.43 15.13
N LEU A 57 3.15 -3.63 14.65
CA LEU A 57 3.32 -2.21 14.45
C LEU A 57 2.96 -1.48 15.75
N ASP A 58 3.91 -0.67 16.23
CA ASP A 58 3.75 0.08 17.46
C ASP A 58 3.27 1.50 17.11
N SER A 59 1.94 1.66 17.06
CA SER A 59 1.30 2.93 16.68
C SER A 59 1.69 4.10 17.59
N SER A 60 2.05 3.84 18.85
CA SER A 60 2.45 4.90 19.78
C SER A 60 3.66 5.69 19.29
N ARG A 61 4.55 5.04 18.52
CA ARG A 61 5.76 5.68 17.97
C ARG A 61 5.45 6.61 16.79
N PHE A 62 4.35 6.36 16.09
CA PHE A 62 3.83 7.27 15.06
C PHE A 62 3.14 8.47 15.73
N GLU A 63 2.33 8.21 16.76
CA GLU A 63 1.63 9.25 17.54
C GLU A 63 2.60 10.25 18.19
N GLU A 64 3.75 9.80 18.70
CA GLU A 64 4.82 10.67 19.23
C GLU A 64 5.34 11.69 18.20
N LYS A 65 5.19 11.39 16.91
CA LYS A 65 5.55 12.25 15.79
C LYS A 65 4.36 13.00 15.19
N GLY A 66 3.16 12.84 15.76
CA GLY A 66 1.93 13.41 15.24
C GLY A 66 1.46 12.76 13.93
N ILE A 67 1.83 11.50 13.70
CA ILE A 67 1.47 10.74 12.49
C ILE A 67 0.36 9.75 12.87
N ASP A 68 -0.77 9.82 12.18
CA ASP A 68 -1.87 8.88 12.40
C ASP A 68 -1.58 7.54 11.72
N VAL A 69 -2.04 6.44 12.32
CA VAL A 69 -1.98 5.11 11.69
C VAL A 69 -3.38 4.68 11.27
N ASP A 70 -3.59 4.54 9.97
CA ASP A 70 -4.83 3.98 9.42
C ASP A 70 -4.60 2.55 8.93
N PHE A 71 -5.51 1.64 9.29
CA PHE A 71 -5.45 0.24 8.87
C PHE A 71 -6.48 0.00 7.77
N GLN A 72 -6.01 -0.27 6.55
CA GLN A 72 -6.90 -0.48 5.42
C GLN A 72 -7.82 -1.69 5.63
N GLY A 73 -9.12 -1.45 5.46
CA GLY A 73 -10.17 -2.48 5.44
C GLY A 73 -10.47 -2.98 4.03
N PHE A 74 -9.45 -3.14 3.17
CA PHE A 74 -9.63 -3.44 1.75
C PHE A 74 -10.53 -4.68 1.54
N GLN A 75 -11.62 -4.48 0.81
CA GLN A 75 -12.49 -5.55 0.35
C GLN A 75 -12.22 -5.76 -1.13
N ASN A 76 -11.88 -7.00 -1.51
CA ASN A 76 -11.66 -7.33 -2.91
C ASN A 76 -12.96 -7.06 -3.70
N PRO A 77 -12.92 -6.26 -4.78
CA PRO A 77 -14.07 -6.14 -5.65
C PRO A 77 -14.39 -7.50 -6.27
N ILE A 78 -15.67 -7.78 -6.46
CA ILE A 78 -16.12 -8.93 -7.25
C ILE A 78 -16.18 -8.47 -8.70
N TYR A 79 -15.48 -9.18 -9.58
CA TYR A 79 -15.39 -8.85 -10.99
C TYR A 79 -15.58 -10.09 -11.87
N PRO A 80 -16.00 -9.92 -13.15
CA PRO A 80 -16.17 -11.03 -14.06
C PRO A 80 -14.87 -11.82 -14.24
N GLN A 81 -14.96 -13.14 -14.26
CA GLN A 81 -13.87 -14.02 -14.70
C GLN A 81 -14.17 -14.51 -16.12
N GLN A 82 -13.18 -14.47 -17.01
CA GLN A 82 -13.32 -14.95 -18.39
C GLN A 82 -13.60 -16.46 -18.43
N PHE A 83 -13.13 -17.20 -17.41
CA PHE A 83 -13.25 -18.66 -17.33
C PHE A 83 -13.72 -19.13 -15.95
N GLY A 84 -15.04 -19.16 -15.75
CA GLY A 84 -15.66 -19.76 -14.55
C GLY A 84 -16.10 -18.73 -13.50
N GLU A 85 -16.15 -19.17 -12.25
CA GLU A 85 -16.64 -18.36 -11.14
C GLU A 85 -15.55 -17.47 -10.54
N PHE A 86 -15.96 -16.43 -9.80
CA PHE A 86 -15.06 -15.50 -9.14
C PHE A 86 -14.19 -16.19 -8.07
N ILE A 87 -12.90 -15.89 -8.08
CA ILE A 87 -11.93 -16.37 -7.09
C ILE A 87 -11.43 -15.15 -6.28
N PRO A 88 -11.67 -15.10 -4.96
CA PRO A 88 -11.24 -13.98 -4.13
C PRO A 88 -9.73 -14.00 -3.85
N ASN A 89 -9.19 -12.86 -3.41
CA ASN A 89 -7.79 -12.68 -2.98
C ASN A 89 -6.74 -12.89 -4.08
N LEU A 90 -7.11 -12.65 -5.34
CA LEU A 90 -6.17 -12.64 -6.46
C LEU A 90 -5.52 -11.26 -6.63
N SER A 91 -4.42 -11.23 -7.38
CA SER A 91 -3.68 -9.99 -7.62
C SER A 91 -4.43 -9.04 -8.55
N VAL A 92 -4.10 -7.75 -8.50
CA VAL A 92 -4.58 -6.73 -9.44
C VAL A 92 -4.33 -7.08 -10.92
N ILE A 93 -3.34 -7.94 -11.22
CA ILE A 93 -3.09 -8.41 -12.58
C ILE A 93 -4.24 -9.28 -13.09
N ASP A 94 -4.82 -10.12 -12.21
CA ASP A 94 -5.96 -10.96 -12.57
C ASP A 94 -7.19 -10.10 -12.91
N PHE A 95 -7.46 -9.08 -12.09
CA PHE A 95 -8.48 -8.08 -12.39
C PHE A 95 -8.25 -7.43 -13.76
N LEU A 96 -7.05 -6.88 -14.01
CA LEU A 96 -6.74 -6.20 -15.27
C LEU A 96 -6.88 -7.11 -16.51
N LEU A 97 -6.52 -8.39 -16.41
CA LEU A 97 -6.63 -9.32 -17.53
C LEU A 97 -8.08 -9.76 -17.81
N ASN A 98 -8.94 -9.71 -16.79
CA ASN A 98 -10.35 -10.05 -16.93
C ASN A 98 -11.23 -8.84 -17.33
N CYS A 99 -10.89 -7.65 -16.85
CA CYS A 99 -11.73 -6.45 -16.93
C CYS A 99 -11.16 -5.33 -17.81
N GLY A 100 -9.85 -5.32 -18.04
CA GLY A 100 -9.17 -4.17 -18.62
C GLY A 100 -9.00 -3.02 -17.61
N ALA A 101 -8.61 -1.85 -18.12
CA ALA A 101 -8.21 -0.68 -17.33
C ALA A 101 -9.33 0.36 -17.12
N GLU A 102 -10.48 0.22 -17.78
CA GLU A 102 -11.53 1.25 -17.86
C GLU A 102 -12.84 0.88 -17.11
N GLN A 103 -12.80 -0.12 -16.22
CA GLN A 103 -13.95 -0.50 -15.39
C GLN A 103 -13.87 0.10 -13.99
#